data_AF-A0AAJ2MMX8-F1
#
_entry.id   AF-A0AAJ2MMX8-F1
#
_cell.length_a   1.000
_cell.length_b   1.000
_cell.length_c   1.000
_cell.angle_alpha   90.00
_cell.angle_beta   90.00
_cell.angle_gamma   90.00
#
_symmetry.space_group_name_H-M   'P 1'
#
loop_
_entity.id
_entity.type
_entity.pdbx_description
1 polymer ?
#
loop_
_entity_poly.entity_id
_entity_poly.type
_entity_poly.pdbx_seq_one_letter_code
_entity_poly.pdbx_strand_id
1 'polypeptide(L)'
;MSQFEIDKIRSWTNKEIGSPYLLISQEDSSLHLGYYAGMGTADSTPIEQLPPIYKEIIGAWLESGVLRQAGESFPLYPGSHLFKRLILDYSD
;
A
#
# COMPACT_ATOMS: atom_id res chain seq x y z
N MET A 1 -8.20 -9.03 -16.91
CA MET A 1 -7.41 -8.13 -16.04
C MET A 1 -6.67 -7.18 -16.95
N SER A 2 -6.77 -5.86 -16.75
CA SER A 2 -6.00 -4.95 -17.58
C SER A 2 -4.58 -4.85 -17.01
N GLN A 3 -3.58 -5.05 -17.88
CA GLN A 3 -2.16 -5.02 -17.52
C GLN A 3 -1.79 -3.68 -16.82
N PHE A 4 -2.53 -2.62 -17.14
CA PHE A 4 -2.35 -1.29 -16.57
C PHE A 4 -2.54 -1.23 -15.05
N GLU A 5 -3.57 -1.85 -14.47
CA GLU A 5 -3.76 -1.83 -13.01
C GLU A 5 -2.67 -2.61 -12.29
N ILE A 6 -2.25 -3.75 -12.85
CA ILE A 6 -1.19 -4.59 -12.32
C ILE A 6 0.13 -3.80 -12.25
N ASP A 7 0.50 -3.13 -13.35
CA ASP A 7 1.72 -2.33 -13.40
C ASP A 7 1.66 -1.14 -12.43
N LYS A 8 0.47 -0.58 -12.22
CA LYS A 8 0.26 0.47 -11.23
C LYS A 8 0.47 -0.04 -9.80
N ILE A 9 -0.09 -1.20 -9.44
CA ILE A 9 0.11 -1.82 -8.12
C ILE A 9 1.59 -2.19 -7.90
N ARG A 10 2.27 -2.70 -8.94
CA ARG A 10 3.72 -2.94 -8.91
C ARG A 10 4.50 -1.65 -8.61
N SER A 11 4.10 -0.53 -9.20
CA SER A 11 4.74 0.76 -8.92
C SER A 11 4.58 1.19 -7.46
N TRP A 12 3.42 0.92 -6.84
CA TRP A 12 3.12 1.27 -5.43
C TRP A 12 3.84 0.38 -4.42
N THR A 13 4.36 -0.76 -4.85
CA THR A 13 5.04 -1.75 -3.99
C THR A 13 6.56 -1.69 -4.14
N ASN A 14 7.05 -0.80 -5.01
CA ASN A 14 8.47 -0.60 -5.25
C ASN A 14 9.11 0.15 -4.07
N LYS A 15 10.16 -0.44 -3.49
CA LYS A 15 10.91 0.11 -2.36
C LYS A 15 11.76 1.34 -2.73
N GLU A 16 12.14 1.48 -4.00
CA GLU A 16 12.98 2.56 -4.50
C GLU A 16 12.19 3.83 -4.82
N ILE A 17 10.87 3.70 -5.03
CA ILE A 17 9.99 4.83 -5.34
C ILE A 17 9.47 5.44 -4.02
N GLY A 18 9.69 6.75 -3.87
CA GLY A 18 9.32 7.47 -2.64
C GLY A 18 7.82 7.64 -2.41
N SER A 19 7.01 7.66 -3.49
CA SER A 19 5.54 7.78 -3.43
C SER A 19 4.89 7.63 -4.82
N PRO A 20 3.62 7.19 -4.90
CA PRO A 20 2.82 6.64 -3.81
C PRO A 20 3.29 5.23 -3.41
N TYR A 21 3.08 4.86 -2.15
CA TYR A 21 3.41 3.54 -1.63
C TYR A 21 2.19 2.86 -1.01
N LEU A 22 2.07 1.56 -1.21
CA LEU A 22 0.95 0.77 -0.71
C LEU A 22 1.14 0.44 0.78
N LEU A 23 0.07 0.64 1.55
CA LEU A 23 0.04 0.51 3.00
C LEU A 23 -1.09 -0.39 3.45
N ILE A 24 -0.87 -1.04 4.59
CA ILE A 24 -1.90 -1.77 5.34
C ILE A 24 -1.88 -1.33 6.80
N SER A 25 -3.05 -0.96 7.30
CA SER A 25 -3.29 -0.64 8.71
C SER A 25 -3.10 -1.90 9.57
N GLN A 26 -2.44 -1.76 10.71
CA GLN A 26 -2.16 -2.86 11.63
C GLN A 26 -3.34 -3.11 12.59
N GLU A 27 -4.27 -2.17 12.69
CA GLU A 27 -5.42 -2.20 13.59
C GLU A 27 -6.65 -2.83 12.94
N ASP A 28 -6.91 -2.54 11.67
CA ASP A 28 -8.13 -2.95 10.96
C ASP A 28 -7.89 -3.54 9.56
N SER A 29 -6.62 -3.70 9.15
CA SER A 29 -6.25 -4.22 7.83
C SER A 29 -6.77 -3.39 6.64
N SER A 30 -7.19 -2.14 6.86
CA SER A 30 -7.54 -1.21 5.77
C SER A 30 -6.32 -0.90 4.90
N LEU A 31 -6.57 -0.73 3.60
CA LEU A 31 -5.55 -0.52 2.58
C LEU A 31 -5.49 0.94 2.16
N HIS A 32 -4.29 1.50 2.07
CA HIS A 32 -4.07 2.92 1.76
C HIS A 32 -2.94 3.10 0.75
N LEU A 33 -3.01 4.16 -0.06
CA LEU A 33 -1.84 4.72 -0.73
C LEU A 33 -1.32 5.88 0.10
N GLY A 34 -0.10 5.77 0.61
CA GLY A 34 0.59 6.87 1.27
C GLY A 34 1.37 7.72 0.26
N TYR A 35 1.36 9.04 0.47
CA TYR A 35 2.14 10.01 -0.30
C TYR A 35 3.24 10.63 0.58
N TYR A 36 4.35 11.04 -0.04
CA TYR A 36 5.49 11.58 0.69
C TYR A 36 5.10 12.86 1.45
N ALA A 37 5.34 12.85 2.76
CA ALA A 37 5.11 13.99 3.63
C ALA A 37 6.30 14.96 3.56
N GLY A 38 6.30 15.84 2.55
CA GLY A 38 7.31 16.90 2.46
C GLY A 38 7.16 17.98 3.53
N MET A 39 5.94 18.23 4.02
CA MET A 39 5.65 19.37 4.93
C MET A 39 4.38 19.16 5.79
N GLY A 40 4.36 18.16 6.67
CA GLY A 40 3.46 18.17 7.84
C GLY A 40 2.13 17.41 7.77
N THR A 41 1.72 16.89 6.62
CA THR A 41 0.69 15.85 6.53
C THR A 41 1.14 14.77 5.56
N ALA A 42 1.31 13.53 6.03
CA ALA A 42 1.34 12.39 5.13
C ALA A 42 -0.10 12.15 4.68
N ASP A 43 -0.47 12.71 3.54
CA ASP A 43 -1.77 12.40 2.98
C ASP A 43 -1.77 10.91 2.59
N SER A 44 -2.90 10.25 2.82
CA SER A 44 -3.15 8.92 2.29
C SER A 44 -4.53 8.84 1.66
N THR A 45 -4.65 8.02 0.63
CA THR A 45 -5.93 7.71 -0.01
C THR A 45 -6.31 6.29 0.36
N PRO A 46 -7.43 6.06 1.08
CA PRO A 46 -7.99 4.72 1.25
C PRO A 46 -8.24 4.08 -0.11
N ILE A 47 -7.92 2.79 -0.25
CA ILE A 47 -8.01 2.12 -1.55
C ILE A 47 -9.45 2.03 -2.07
N GLU A 48 -10.44 2.11 -1.16
CA GLU A 48 -11.86 2.20 -1.44
C GLU A 48 -12.25 3.44 -2.27
N GLN A 49 -11.41 4.48 -2.28
CA GLN A 49 -11.62 5.66 -3.13
C GLN A 49 -11.10 5.49 -4.55
N LEU A 50 -10.38 4.40 -4.84
CA LEU A 50 -9.95 4.02 -6.18
C LEU A 50 -10.94 3.04 -6.83
N PRO A 51 -10.84 2.81 -8.16
CA PRO A 51 -11.62 1.75 -8.81
C PRO A 51 -11.53 0.41 -8.05
N PRO A 52 -12.65 -0.31 -7.83
CA PRO A 52 -12.70 -1.52 -6.99
C PRO A 52 -11.70 -2.61 -7.38
N ILE A 53 -11.36 -2.69 -8.66
CA ILE A 53 -10.38 -3.64 -9.21
C ILE A 53 -9.02 -3.58 -8.49
N TYR A 54 -8.59 -2.41 -7.99
CA TYR A 54 -7.34 -2.32 -7.22
C TYR A 54 -7.44 -3.08 -5.91
N LYS A 55 -8.55 -2.92 -5.18
CA LYS A 55 -8.80 -3.64 -3.92
C LYS A 55 -8.86 -5.15 -4.14
N GLU A 56 -9.52 -5.58 -5.21
CA GLU A 56 -9.62 -7.00 -5.56
C GLU A 56 -8.26 -7.62 -5.86
N ILE A 57 -7.43 -6.97 -6.68
CA ILE A 57 -6.10 -7.48 -7.03
C ILE A 57 -5.18 -7.49 -5.80
N ILE A 58 -5.16 -6.41 -5.02
CA ILE A 58 -4.34 -6.29 -3.82
C ILE A 58 -4.75 -7.35 -2.78
N GLY A 59 -6.05 -7.54 -2.56
CA GLY A 59 -6.58 -8.58 -1.68
C GLY A 59 -6.14 -9.97 -2.10
N ALA A 60 -6.33 -10.32 -3.38
CA ALA A 60 -5.90 -11.61 -3.91
C ALA A 60 -4.37 -11.83 -3.79
N TRP A 61 -3.56 -10.78 -3.97
CA TRP A 61 -2.11 -10.87 -3.82
C TRP A 61 -1.67 -11.01 -2.35
N LEU A 62 -2.39 -10.39 -1.42
CA LEU A 62 -2.15 -10.59 0.02
C LEU A 62 -2.48 -12.01 0.45
N GLU A 63 -3.65 -12.53 0.04
CA GLU A 63 -4.09 -13.88 0.37
C GLU A 63 -3.17 -14.96 -0.22
N SER A 64 -2.65 -14.73 -1.43
CA SER A 64 -1.72 -15.65 -2.11
C SER A 64 -0.27 -15.51 -1.66
N GLY A 65 0.07 -14.51 -0.84
CA GLY A 65 1.44 -14.24 -0.39
C GLY A 65 2.34 -13.54 -1.41
N VAL A 66 1.80 -13.11 -2.56
CA VAL A 66 2.51 -12.29 -3.56
C VAL A 66 2.87 -10.91 -2.96
N LEU A 67 1.99 -10.36 -2.12
CA LEU A 67 2.28 -9.17 -1.32
C LEU A 67 2.58 -9.57 0.12
N ARG A 68 3.61 -8.94 0.70
CA ARG A 68 3.94 -9.07 2.11
C ARG A 68 4.14 -7.72 2.77
N GLN A 69 3.92 -7.70 4.08
CA GLN A 69 4.19 -6.54 4.91
C GLN A 69 5.70 -6.41 5.15
N ALA A 70 6.24 -5.19 5.07
CA ALA A 70 7.66 -4.92 5.24
C ALA A 70 7.93 -3.62 6.01
N GLY A 71 9.06 -3.63 6.71
CA GLY A 71 9.51 -2.53 7.57
C GLY A 71 8.80 -2.49 8.92
N GLU A 72 9.19 -1.50 9.71
CA GLU A 72 8.55 -1.18 10.98
C GLU A 72 7.20 -0.50 10.75
N SER A 73 6.27 -0.67 11.71
CA SER A 73 5.00 0.04 11.68
C SER A 73 5.21 1.53 11.95
N PHE A 74 4.49 2.40 11.26
CA PHE A 74 4.58 3.85 11.45
C PHE A 74 3.21 4.53 11.35
N PRO A 75 2.97 5.62 12.10
CA PRO A 75 1.78 6.44 11.92
C PRO A 75 1.93 7.35 10.71
N LEU A 76 0.83 7.68 10.04
CA LEU A 76 0.80 8.69 8.97
C LEU A 76 0.76 10.12 9.54
N TYR A 77 0.01 10.31 10.61
CA TYR A 77 -0.07 11.55 11.39
C TYR A 77 -0.35 11.24 12.87
N PRO A 78 -0.14 12.18 13.80
CA PRO A 78 -0.43 11.95 15.21
C PRO A 78 -1.87 11.50 15.44
N GLY A 79 -2.06 10.35 16.09
CA GLY A 79 -3.38 9.76 16.35
C GLY A 79 -3.96 8.91 15.21
N SER A 80 -3.26 8.77 14.09
CA SER A 80 -3.63 7.78 13.06
C SER A 80 -3.31 6.34 13.51
N HIS A 81 -3.88 5.38 12.79
CA HIS A 81 -3.47 3.97 12.83
C HIS A 81 -1.97 3.82 12.51
N LEU A 82 -1.40 2.70 12.95
CA LEU A 82 -0.08 2.28 12.53
C LEU A 82 -0.17 1.51 11.21
N PHE A 83 0.71 1.85 10.28
CA PHE A 83 0.73 1.24 8.96
C PHE A 83 2.05 0.52 8.71
N LYS A 84 1.99 -0.55 7.93
CA LYS A 84 3.16 -1.16 7.29
C LYS A 84 3.09 -1.01 5.78
N ARG A 85 4.25 -0.99 5.14
CA ARG A 85 4.34 -1.04 3.68
C ARG A 85 4.03 -2.43 3.17
N LEU A 86 3.34 -2.50 2.04
CA LEU A 86 3.20 -3.71 1.25
C LEU A 86 4.21 -3.70 0.12
N ILE A 87 4.97 -4.78 0.01
CA ILE A 87 5.96 -5.00 -1.03
C ILE A 87 5.67 -6.31 -1.75
N LEU A 88 6.10 -6.41 -3.00
CA LEU A 88 6.13 -7.69 -3.69
C LEU A 88 7.17 -8.61 -3.06
N ASP A 89 6.79 -9.86 -2.83
CA ASP A 89 7.75 -10.91 -2.56
C ASP A 89 8.29 -11.42 -3.89
N TYR A 90 9.45 -10.88 -4.31
CA TYR A 90 10.27 -11.55 -5.29
C TYR A 90 10.95 -12.71 -4.54
N SER A 91 10.23 -13.82 -4.41
CA SER A 91 10.88 -15.09 -4.09
C SER A 91 11.82 -15.40 -5.25
N ASP A 92 13.13 -15.23 -5.04
CA ASP A 92 14.17 -15.78 -5.91
C ASP A 92 14.06 -17.31 -6.01
#